data_AF-A0A183U1K5-F1
#
_entry.id   AF-A0A183U1K5-F1
#
_cell.length_a   1.000
_cell.length_b   1.000
_cell.length_c   1.000
_cell.angle_alpha   90.00
_cell.angle_beta   90.00
_cell.angle_gamma   90.00
#
_symmetry.space_group_name_H-M   'P 1'
#
loop_
_entity.id
_entity.type
_entity.pdbx_description
1 polymer ?
#
loop_
_entity_poly.entity_id
_entity_poly.type
_entity_poly.pdbx_seq_one_letter_code
_entity_poly.pdbx_strand_id
1 'polypeptide(L)'
;MHILQQLPTSSTDYVKGKRVVVVGRSKIVGSPAAALFMWHHGTTTICHSRTANLKEECIRADILIVAIGKPGLIKGDWIKPGAIVIDCGINVDEPGNEKRKLIGDVDFDAAKKVAGYITPVPGGVGPMTVAMLIKNTFDQAVKRRLNRHQINNWDMRYLKLDVVSPVPSDIIVSRSQKPKPITLLAHEIGILPNELDLYGITKAKVSLNVLHRLQSQPNGNYVVVAGITPTPLGEGKSTTLVGLVQALCAHLHKNAFACVRQPSQGPTFGIKGGAAGGGYAQVIPMEEFNLHLTGDIHAITAANNLLAAAIDARIFHESTQSDDALFNRLVPADKNGVRHLSAIQARRLARLGIAPVEDANQLSSEERRRFARLNIDPKTITWNRVVDTNDRYAVPTPIIIFS
;
A
#
# COMPACT_ATOMS: atom_id res chain seq x y z
N MET A 1 -27.71 -12.40 -20.54
CA MET A 1 -28.33 -12.59 -19.21
C MET A 1 -28.70 -11.29 -18.52
N HIS A 2 -27.80 -10.31 -18.33
CA HIS A 2 -28.18 -9.03 -17.70
C HIS A 2 -29.35 -8.29 -18.38
N ILE A 3 -29.44 -8.34 -19.72
CA ILE A 3 -30.59 -7.79 -20.46
C ILE A 3 -31.91 -8.43 -19.99
N LEU A 4 -31.94 -9.74 -19.70
CA LEU A 4 -33.13 -10.42 -19.17
C LEU A 4 -33.38 -10.14 -17.68
N GLN A 5 -32.34 -9.76 -16.91
CA GLN A 5 -32.49 -9.37 -15.51
C GLN A 5 -33.03 -7.94 -15.36
N GLN A 6 -32.83 -7.09 -16.37
CA GLN A 6 -33.35 -5.72 -16.42
C GLN A 6 -34.79 -5.62 -16.96
N LEU A 7 -35.25 -6.65 -17.67
CA LEU A 7 -36.67 -6.84 -17.93
C LEU A 7 -37.38 -7.20 -16.60
N PRO A 8 -38.70 -6.97 -16.45
CA PRO A 8 -39.41 -7.16 -15.17
C PRO A 8 -39.48 -8.61 -14.66
N THR A 9 -38.74 -9.51 -15.29
CA THR A 9 -38.52 -10.88 -14.87
C THR A 9 -37.55 -11.00 -13.69
N SER A 10 -36.66 -10.01 -13.46
CA SER A 10 -35.72 -9.86 -12.32
C SER A 10 -34.90 -11.09 -11.86
N SER A 11 -34.99 -12.22 -12.57
CA SER A 11 -34.35 -13.51 -12.27
C SER A 11 -33.92 -14.22 -13.55
N THR A 12 -32.76 -14.88 -13.50
CA THR A 12 -32.28 -15.76 -14.57
C THR A 12 -33.06 -17.06 -14.68
N ASP A 13 -33.89 -17.39 -13.68
CA ASP A 13 -34.79 -18.56 -13.72
C ASP A 13 -35.83 -18.45 -14.84
N TYR A 14 -36.08 -17.24 -15.36
CA TYR A 14 -36.99 -17.03 -16.47
C TYR A 14 -36.64 -17.85 -17.73
N VAL A 15 -35.36 -18.18 -17.94
CA VAL A 15 -34.90 -18.97 -19.10
C VAL A 15 -35.23 -20.45 -18.98
N LYS A 16 -35.40 -20.96 -17.75
CA LYS A 16 -35.56 -22.38 -17.47
C LYS A 16 -36.81 -22.94 -18.15
N GLY A 17 -36.63 -23.96 -19.00
CA GLY A 17 -37.71 -24.62 -19.73
C GLY A 17 -38.31 -23.82 -20.88
N LYS A 18 -37.80 -22.61 -21.16
CA LYS A 18 -38.25 -21.79 -22.30
C LYS A 18 -37.60 -22.23 -23.60
N ARG A 19 -38.32 -22.03 -24.70
CA ARG A 19 -37.78 -22.20 -26.05
C ARG A 19 -37.00 -20.96 -26.46
N VAL A 20 -35.71 -21.11 -26.69
CA VAL A 20 -34.81 -20.04 -27.10
C VAL A 20 -34.39 -20.30 -28.55
N VAL A 21 -34.81 -19.45 -29.47
CA VAL A 21 -34.43 -19.57 -30.88
C VAL A 21 -33.37 -18.52 -31.17
N VAL A 22 -32.23 -18.96 -31.70
CA VAL A 22 -31.11 -18.11 -32.07
C VAL A 22 -30.97 -18.10 -33.59
N VAL A 23 -31.33 -16.98 -34.20
CA VAL A 23 -31.23 -16.76 -35.64
C VAL A 23 -29.88 -16.13 -35.94
N GLY A 24 -28.88 -16.97 -36.22
CA GLY A 24 -27.49 -16.57 -36.42
C GLY A 24 -26.52 -17.60 -35.87
N ARG A 25 -25.46 -17.90 -36.62
CA ARG A 25 -24.45 -18.93 -36.28
C ARG A 25 -23.02 -18.41 -36.19
N SER A 26 -22.87 -17.10 -36.00
CA SER A 26 -21.56 -16.45 -35.88
C SER A 26 -20.83 -16.94 -34.63
N LYS A 27 -19.49 -16.92 -34.65
CA LYS A 27 -18.66 -17.14 -33.46
C LYS A 27 -18.73 -16.01 -32.41
N ILE A 28 -19.33 -14.87 -32.76
CA ILE A 28 -19.36 -13.66 -31.92
C ILE A 28 -20.63 -13.61 -31.06
N VAL A 29 -21.80 -13.77 -31.68
CA VAL A 29 -23.09 -13.69 -30.97
C VAL A 29 -23.86 -15.01 -31.03
N GLY A 30 -24.18 -15.50 -32.22
CA GLY A 30 -25.06 -16.67 -32.43
C GLY A 30 -24.70 -17.92 -31.62
N SER A 31 -23.57 -18.55 -31.92
CA SER A 31 -23.18 -19.80 -31.24
C SER A 31 -22.92 -19.61 -29.74
N PRO A 32 -22.23 -18.53 -29.28
CA PRO A 32 -22.08 -18.26 -27.85
C PRO A 32 -23.40 -18.02 -27.12
N ALA A 33 -24.36 -17.31 -27.72
CA ALA A 33 -25.69 -17.09 -27.14
C ALA A 33 -26.43 -18.42 -26.99
N ALA A 34 -26.47 -19.26 -28.02
CA ALA A 34 -27.11 -20.56 -27.93
C ALA A 34 -26.52 -21.45 -26.83
N ALA A 35 -25.19 -21.47 -26.68
CA ALA A 35 -24.52 -22.17 -25.60
C ALA A 35 -24.89 -21.57 -24.23
N LEU A 36 -24.83 -20.25 -24.08
CA LEU A 36 -25.17 -19.56 -22.82
C LEU A 36 -26.57 -19.91 -22.34
N PHE A 37 -27.58 -19.78 -23.22
CA PHE A 37 -28.96 -20.07 -22.84
C PHE A 37 -29.21 -21.56 -22.55
N MET A 38 -28.48 -22.46 -23.21
CA MET A 38 -28.50 -23.89 -22.91
C MET A 38 -27.96 -24.18 -21.50
N TRP A 39 -26.83 -23.57 -21.14
CA TRP A 39 -26.25 -23.67 -19.79
C TRP A 39 -27.16 -23.09 -18.69
N HIS A 40 -28.14 -22.27 -19.07
CA HIS A 40 -29.18 -21.74 -18.19
C HIS A 40 -30.54 -22.42 -18.38
N HIS A 41 -30.54 -23.69 -18.79
CA HIS A 41 -31.71 -24.56 -18.87
C HIS A 41 -32.78 -24.14 -19.90
N GLY A 42 -32.42 -23.32 -20.89
CA GLY A 42 -33.27 -23.06 -22.05
C GLY A 42 -33.15 -24.18 -23.09
N THR A 43 -34.25 -24.50 -23.76
CA THR A 43 -34.22 -25.38 -24.94
C THR A 43 -33.82 -24.54 -26.14
N THR A 44 -32.56 -24.67 -26.60
CA THR A 44 -32.00 -23.79 -27.63
C THR A 44 -32.05 -24.40 -29.03
N THR A 45 -32.57 -23.64 -30.00
CA THR A 45 -32.58 -24.01 -31.42
C THR A 45 -31.80 -22.95 -32.20
N ILE A 46 -30.78 -23.36 -32.95
CA ILE A 46 -29.99 -22.45 -33.80
C ILE A 46 -30.53 -22.50 -35.23
N CYS A 47 -30.97 -21.36 -35.74
CA CYS A 47 -31.39 -21.18 -37.12
C CYS A 47 -30.40 -20.29 -37.89
N HIS A 48 -30.42 -20.39 -39.21
CA HIS A 48 -29.60 -19.55 -40.09
C HIS A 48 -30.34 -19.22 -41.39
N SER A 49 -29.74 -18.39 -42.25
CA SER A 49 -30.32 -17.90 -43.51
C SER A 49 -30.69 -18.98 -44.55
N ARG A 50 -30.40 -20.25 -44.28
CA ARG A 50 -30.72 -21.41 -45.14
C ARG A 50 -31.65 -22.42 -44.45
N THR A 51 -32.16 -22.10 -43.26
CA THR A 51 -33.18 -22.90 -42.58
C THR A 51 -34.49 -22.78 -43.37
N ALA A 52 -35.02 -23.89 -43.88
CA ALA A 52 -36.16 -23.91 -44.81
C ALA A 52 -37.42 -23.24 -44.23
N ASN A 53 -37.77 -23.56 -42.98
CA ASN A 53 -38.97 -23.04 -42.31
C ASN A 53 -38.62 -22.01 -41.22
N LEU A 54 -37.75 -21.05 -41.54
CA LEU A 54 -37.22 -20.09 -40.57
C LEU A 54 -38.32 -19.33 -39.80
N LYS A 55 -39.41 -18.94 -40.49
CA LYS A 55 -40.57 -18.28 -39.87
C LYS A 55 -41.23 -19.16 -38.80
N GLU A 56 -41.48 -20.44 -39.10
CA GLU A 56 -42.13 -21.37 -38.18
C GLU A 56 -41.28 -21.61 -36.92
N GLU A 57 -39.96 -21.65 -37.08
CA GLU A 57 -39.04 -21.76 -35.94
C GLU A 57 -39.07 -20.50 -35.08
N CYS A 58 -39.06 -19.29 -35.68
CA CYS A 58 -39.13 -18.04 -34.94
C CYS A 58 -40.42 -17.90 -34.13
N ILE A 59 -41.57 -18.32 -34.68
CA ILE A 59 -42.89 -18.26 -34.01
C ILE A 59 -42.95 -19.15 -32.77
N ARG A 60 -42.08 -20.16 -32.65
CA ARG A 60 -42.04 -21.05 -31.47
C ARG A 60 -41.22 -20.50 -30.31
N ALA A 61 -40.49 -19.41 -30.52
CA ALA A 61 -39.58 -18.85 -29.53
C ALA A 61 -40.32 -18.13 -28.40
N ASP A 62 -40.02 -18.48 -27.15
CA ASP A 62 -40.32 -17.62 -25.99
C ASP A 62 -39.28 -16.51 -25.86
N ILE A 63 -38.05 -16.81 -26.28
CA ILE A 63 -36.92 -15.87 -26.37
C ILE A 63 -36.31 -16.01 -27.76
N LEU A 64 -36.36 -14.94 -28.55
CA LEU A 64 -35.82 -14.88 -29.91
C LEU A 64 -34.57 -14.00 -29.93
N ILE A 65 -33.42 -14.58 -30.28
CA ILE A 65 -32.14 -13.88 -30.39
C ILE A 65 -31.78 -13.77 -31.87
N VAL A 66 -31.60 -12.57 -32.38
CA VAL A 66 -31.39 -12.32 -33.82
C VAL A 66 -30.02 -11.69 -34.04
N ALA A 67 -29.19 -12.35 -34.83
CA ALA A 67 -27.82 -11.97 -35.16
C ALA A 67 -27.41 -12.57 -36.50
N ILE A 68 -28.17 -12.26 -37.54
CA ILE A 68 -28.05 -12.84 -38.89
C ILE A 68 -27.40 -11.88 -39.90
N GLY A 69 -27.31 -10.58 -39.59
CA GLY A 69 -26.68 -9.57 -40.43
C GLY A 69 -27.49 -9.29 -41.71
N LYS A 70 -28.82 -9.30 -41.60
CA LYS A 70 -29.75 -8.99 -42.69
C LYS A 70 -30.81 -8.04 -42.15
N PRO A 71 -30.80 -6.76 -42.58
CA PRO A 71 -31.67 -5.73 -42.00
C PRO A 71 -33.15 -6.07 -42.19
N GLY A 72 -33.92 -6.00 -41.11
CA GLY A 72 -35.38 -6.20 -41.12
C GLY A 72 -35.86 -7.55 -41.65
N LEU A 73 -35.02 -8.61 -41.60
CA LEU A 73 -35.39 -9.96 -42.03
C LEU A 73 -36.54 -10.52 -41.19
N ILE A 74 -36.46 -10.34 -39.87
CA ILE A 74 -37.48 -10.85 -38.93
C ILE A 74 -38.62 -9.85 -38.85
N LYS A 75 -39.82 -10.27 -39.28
CA LYS A 75 -41.04 -9.46 -39.29
C LYS A 75 -41.87 -9.67 -38.03
N GLY A 76 -42.81 -8.75 -37.77
CA GLY A 76 -43.69 -8.82 -36.59
C GLY A 76 -44.49 -10.12 -36.51
N ASP A 77 -44.94 -10.66 -37.65
CA ASP A 77 -45.69 -11.92 -37.75
C ASP A 77 -44.81 -13.19 -37.64
N TRP A 78 -43.51 -13.04 -37.42
CA TRP A 78 -42.57 -14.13 -37.12
C TRP A 78 -42.34 -14.30 -35.62
N ILE A 79 -42.92 -13.42 -34.80
CA ILE A 79 -42.69 -13.36 -33.36
C ILE A 79 -43.91 -13.90 -32.64
N LYS A 80 -43.69 -14.80 -31.67
CA LYS A 80 -44.74 -15.25 -30.76
C LYS A 80 -45.24 -14.07 -29.92
N PRO A 81 -46.57 -13.84 -29.82
CA PRO A 81 -47.10 -12.80 -28.93
C PRO A 81 -46.55 -12.94 -27.51
N GLY A 82 -46.02 -11.84 -26.96
CA GLY A 82 -45.42 -11.80 -25.63
C GLY A 82 -43.98 -12.33 -25.52
N ALA A 83 -43.35 -12.77 -26.61
CA ALA A 83 -41.95 -13.21 -26.58
C ALA A 83 -40.97 -12.07 -26.29
N ILE A 84 -39.79 -12.44 -25.79
CA ILE A 84 -38.65 -11.53 -25.63
C ILE A 84 -37.81 -11.59 -26.90
N VAL A 85 -37.58 -10.44 -27.53
CA VAL A 85 -36.76 -10.32 -28.74
C VAL A 85 -35.47 -9.56 -28.42
N ILE A 86 -34.33 -10.21 -28.65
CA ILE A 86 -33.00 -9.63 -28.49
C ILE A 86 -32.39 -9.50 -29.89
N ASP A 87 -32.44 -8.29 -30.43
CA ASP A 87 -31.81 -7.94 -31.70
C ASP A 87 -30.37 -7.49 -31.47
N CYS A 88 -29.44 -8.36 -31.87
CA CYS A 88 -28.01 -8.12 -31.86
C CYS A 88 -27.49 -7.72 -33.25
N GLY A 89 -28.36 -7.65 -34.26
CA GLY A 89 -28.01 -7.23 -35.62
C GLY A 89 -27.64 -5.75 -35.64
N ILE A 90 -26.55 -5.42 -36.32
CA ILE A 90 -26.16 -4.04 -36.59
C ILE A 90 -25.89 -3.94 -38.08
N ASN A 91 -26.79 -3.27 -38.78
CA ASN A 91 -26.68 -2.97 -40.19
C ASN A 91 -26.71 -1.45 -40.39
N VAL A 92 -26.20 -0.98 -41.52
CA VAL A 92 -26.29 0.41 -41.94
C VAL A 92 -27.29 0.48 -43.08
N ASP A 93 -28.18 1.47 -43.05
CA ASP A 93 -29.10 1.75 -44.15
C ASP A 93 -28.35 2.05 -45.46
N GLU A 94 -29.01 1.93 -46.62
CA GLU A 94 -28.36 1.93 -47.94
C GLU A 94 -27.39 3.12 -48.17
N PRO A 95 -26.29 2.90 -48.91
CA PRO A 95 -25.32 3.94 -49.22
C PRO A 95 -25.93 5.02 -50.13
N GLY A 96 -26.22 6.19 -49.56
CA GLY A 96 -26.74 7.35 -50.32
C GLY A 96 -27.37 8.46 -49.46
N ASN A 97 -27.73 8.18 -48.21
CA ASN A 97 -28.26 9.17 -47.27
C ASN A 97 -27.12 9.87 -46.48
N GLU A 98 -27.15 11.20 -46.38
CA GLU A 98 -26.17 12.01 -45.63
C GLU A 98 -26.10 11.66 -44.13
N LYS A 99 -27.14 11.01 -43.58
CA LYS A 99 -27.17 10.48 -42.21
C LYS A 99 -27.30 8.95 -42.25
N ARG A 100 -26.18 8.25 -42.08
CA ARG A 100 -26.14 6.79 -41.92
C ARG A 100 -26.90 6.38 -40.66
N LYS A 101 -28.04 5.69 -40.81
CA LYS A 101 -28.84 5.18 -39.70
C LYS A 101 -28.47 3.72 -39.43
N LEU A 102 -28.29 3.38 -38.14
CA LEU A 102 -28.12 2.00 -37.71
C LEU A 102 -29.48 1.33 -37.59
N ILE A 103 -29.62 0.15 -38.19
CA ILE A 103 -30.85 -0.64 -38.22
C ILE A 103 -30.56 -2.09 -37.82
N GLY A 104 -31.51 -2.70 -37.11
CA GLY A 104 -31.42 -4.07 -36.62
C GLY A 104 -31.78 -5.12 -37.68
N ASP A 105 -31.62 -6.39 -37.33
CA ASP A 105 -32.09 -7.51 -38.16
C ASP A 105 -33.61 -7.73 -38.03
N VAL A 106 -34.24 -7.12 -37.02
CA VAL A 106 -35.68 -7.18 -36.75
C VAL A 106 -36.35 -5.88 -37.20
N ASP A 107 -37.53 -6.00 -37.82
CA ASP A 107 -38.43 -4.88 -38.06
C ASP A 107 -39.00 -4.37 -36.72
N PHE A 108 -38.32 -3.39 -36.12
CA PHE A 108 -38.58 -2.93 -34.76
C PHE A 108 -40.02 -2.43 -34.56
N ASP A 109 -40.55 -1.64 -35.50
CA ASP A 109 -41.88 -1.03 -35.37
C ASP A 109 -43.00 -2.08 -35.46
N ALA A 110 -42.84 -3.09 -36.31
CA ALA A 110 -43.75 -4.22 -36.37
C ALA A 110 -43.61 -5.14 -35.14
N ALA A 111 -42.37 -5.45 -34.74
CA ALA A 111 -42.08 -6.35 -33.64
C ALA A 111 -42.51 -5.80 -32.27
N LYS A 112 -42.37 -4.48 -32.04
CA LYS A 112 -42.78 -3.82 -30.78
C LYS A 112 -44.27 -3.98 -30.47
N LYS A 113 -45.11 -4.18 -31.49
CA LYS A 113 -46.56 -4.39 -31.32
C LYS A 113 -46.92 -5.81 -30.86
N VAL A 114 -46.01 -6.77 -31.02
CA VAL A 114 -46.25 -8.21 -30.79
C VAL A 114 -45.39 -8.77 -29.66
N ALA A 115 -44.12 -8.40 -29.62
CA ALA A 115 -43.17 -8.82 -28.60
C ALA A 115 -43.55 -8.25 -27.23
N GLY A 116 -43.38 -9.04 -26.17
CA GLY A 116 -43.50 -8.53 -24.80
C GLY A 116 -42.36 -7.55 -24.48
N TYR A 117 -41.16 -7.83 -25.01
CA TYR A 117 -39.99 -6.96 -24.91
C TYR A 117 -39.15 -7.06 -26.18
N ILE A 118 -38.58 -5.94 -26.63
CA ILE A 118 -37.64 -5.90 -27.74
C ILE A 118 -36.49 -4.92 -27.46
N THR A 119 -35.25 -5.33 -27.75
CA THR A 119 -34.09 -4.44 -27.64
C THR A 119 -34.04 -3.45 -28.80
N PRO A 120 -33.81 -2.15 -28.57
CA PRO A 120 -33.67 -1.18 -29.66
C PRO A 120 -32.31 -1.29 -30.36
N VAL A 121 -32.30 -0.98 -31.66
CA VAL A 121 -31.08 -0.81 -32.45
C VAL A 121 -31.13 0.57 -33.13
N PRO A 122 -30.21 1.49 -32.83
CA PRO A 122 -29.13 1.41 -31.82
C PRO A 122 -29.64 1.56 -30.37
N GLY A 123 -28.77 1.30 -29.39
CA GLY A 123 -29.03 1.59 -27.97
C GLY A 123 -29.34 0.39 -27.07
N GLY A 124 -29.53 -0.80 -27.63
CA GLY A 124 -29.80 -2.03 -26.88
C GLY A 124 -28.54 -2.82 -26.51
N VAL A 125 -28.24 -3.86 -27.29
CA VAL A 125 -27.24 -4.89 -26.93
C VAL A 125 -25.80 -4.34 -26.85
N GLY A 126 -25.43 -3.44 -27.77
CA GLY A 126 -24.07 -2.88 -27.87
C GLY A 126 -23.60 -2.17 -26.60
N PRO A 127 -24.28 -1.09 -26.14
CA PRO A 127 -23.93 -0.39 -24.91
C PRO A 127 -23.88 -1.28 -23.67
N MET A 128 -24.81 -2.24 -23.55
CA MET A 128 -24.81 -3.21 -22.46
C MET A 128 -23.58 -4.14 -22.52
N THR A 129 -23.14 -4.52 -23.72
CA THR A 129 -21.92 -5.33 -23.90
C THR A 129 -20.69 -4.58 -23.40
N VAL A 130 -20.57 -3.29 -23.72
CA VAL A 130 -19.47 -2.42 -23.26
C VAL A 130 -19.51 -2.26 -21.73
N ALA A 131 -20.68 -1.96 -21.16
CA ALA A 131 -20.83 -1.82 -19.71
C ALA A 131 -20.45 -3.10 -18.96
N MET A 132 -20.87 -4.26 -19.47
CA MET A 132 -20.51 -5.56 -18.89
C MET A 132 -19.02 -5.87 -19.00
N LEU A 133 -18.36 -5.48 -20.11
CA LEU A 133 -16.91 -5.63 -20.25
C LEU A 133 -16.18 -4.81 -19.18
N ILE A 134 -16.60 -3.56 -18.96
CA ILE A 134 -16.01 -2.68 -17.94
C ILE A 134 -16.24 -3.26 -16.55
N LYS A 135 -17.48 -3.68 -16.23
CA LYS A 135 -17.81 -4.30 -14.94
C LYS A 135 -16.97 -5.55 -14.69
N ASN A 136 -16.88 -6.46 -15.65
CA ASN A 136 -16.07 -7.68 -15.52
C ASN A 136 -14.58 -7.34 -15.33
N THR A 137 -14.07 -6.35 -16.06
CA THR A 137 -12.69 -5.87 -15.90
C THR A 137 -12.45 -5.31 -14.50
N PHE A 138 -13.38 -4.50 -13.99
CA PHE A 138 -13.32 -3.95 -12.64
C PHE A 138 -13.37 -5.05 -11.57
N ASP A 139 -14.34 -5.96 -11.66
CA ASP A 139 -14.50 -7.07 -10.70
C ASP A 139 -13.24 -7.94 -10.66
N GLN A 140 -12.62 -8.22 -11.82
CA GLN A 140 -11.36 -8.96 -11.89
C GLN A 140 -10.18 -8.17 -11.33
N ALA A 141 -10.11 -6.86 -11.58
CA ALA A 141 -9.07 -6.00 -11.00
C ALA A 141 -9.17 -5.95 -9.47
N VAL A 142 -10.37 -5.82 -8.92
CA VAL A 142 -10.64 -5.86 -7.47
C VAL A 142 -10.26 -7.23 -6.89
N LYS A 143 -10.75 -8.33 -7.47
CA LYS A 143 -10.39 -9.69 -7.03
C LYS A 143 -8.88 -9.92 -7.06
N ARG A 144 -8.20 -9.51 -8.13
CA ARG A 144 -6.73 -9.62 -8.24
C ARG A 144 -6.01 -8.78 -7.18
N ARG A 145 -6.52 -7.58 -6.89
CA ARG A 145 -5.95 -6.70 -5.86
C ARG A 145 -6.17 -7.26 -4.45
N LEU A 146 -7.35 -7.79 -4.15
CA LEU A 146 -7.66 -8.40 -2.85
C LEU A 146 -6.92 -9.72 -2.64
N ASN A 147 -6.79 -10.56 -3.68
CA ASN A 147 -6.00 -11.78 -3.60
C ASN A 147 -4.48 -11.51 -3.46
N ARG A 148 -3.99 -10.37 -3.97
CA ARG A 148 -2.63 -9.88 -3.65
C ARG A 148 -2.44 -9.49 -2.17
N HIS A 149 -3.51 -9.35 -1.38
CA HIS A 149 -3.40 -9.15 0.06
C HIS A 149 -3.49 -10.47 0.86
N GLN A 150 -3.70 -11.61 0.18
CA GLN A 150 -3.55 -12.97 0.73
C GLN A 150 -2.23 -13.62 0.26
N ILE A 151 -1.17 -12.82 0.16
CA ILE A 151 0.17 -13.33 -0.12
C ILE A 151 0.68 -14.00 1.16
N ASN A 152 0.39 -15.29 1.33
CA ASN A 152 1.00 -16.09 2.40
C ASN A 152 2.52 -16.16 2.25
N ASN A 153 3.05 -16.03 1.02
CA ASN A 153 4.49 -16.07 0.69
C ASN A 153 4.87 -14.95 -0.27
N TRP A 154 5.85 -14.11 0.09
CA TRP A 154 6.39 -13.03 -0.75
C TRP A 154 6.93 -13.56 -2.08
N ASP A 155 6.64 -12.83 -3.17
CA ASP A 155 7.16 -13.13 -4.51
C ASP A 155 8.57 -12.53 -4.65
N MET A 156 9.54 -13.21 -4.04
CA MET A 156 10.90 -12.72 -3.85
C MET A 156 11.85 -13.19 -4.95
N ARG A 157 12.65 -12.27 -5.49
CA ARG A 157 13.76 -12.60 -6.39
C ARG A 157 15.08 -12.63 -5.63
N TYR A 158 15.51 -13.81 -5.18
CA TYR A 158 16.74 -13.92 -4.39
C TYR A 158 17.99 -13.62 -5.24
N LEU A 159 18.94 -12.90 -4.65
CA LEU A 159 20.25 -12.68 -5.26
C LEU A 159 21.05 -13.99 -5.17
N LYS A 160 21.61 -14.45 -6.29
CA LYS A 160 22.48 -15.62 -6.31
C LYS A 160 23.81 -15.27 -5.65
N LEU A 161 24.36 -16.21 -4.89
CA LEU A 161 25.68 -16.09 -4.27
C LEU A 161 26.70 -16.86 -5.11
N ASP A 162 27.72 -16.17 -5.58
CA ASP A 162 28.86 -16.78 -6.27
C ASP A 162 29.95 -17.07 -5.24
N VAL A 163 29.96 -18.32 -4.76
CA VAL A 163 30.84 -18.76 -3.68
C VAL A 163 32.19 -19.22 -4.25
N VAL A 164 33.27 -18.60 -3.76
CA VAL A 164 34.66 -18.98 -4.07
C VAL A 164 35.40 -19.52 -2.85
N SER A 165 36.37 -20.39 -3.10
CA SER A 165 37.26 -21.00 -2.09
C SER A 165 38.73 -20.80 -2.48
N PRO A 166 39.61 -20.29 -1.59
CA PRO A 166 39.33 -19.89 -0.20
C PRO A 166 38.40 -18.67 -0.10
N VAL A 167 37.67 -18.56 1.02
CA VAL A 167 36.71 -17.47 1.23
C VAL A 167 37.45 -16.12 1.30
N PRO A 168 37.10 -15.12 0.47
CA PRO A 168 37.73 -13.80 0.49
C PRO A 168 37.39 -13.04 1.77
N SER A 169 38.04 -11.88 1.97
CA SER A 169 37.67 -10.98 3.07
C SER A 169 36.23 -10.45 2.91
N ASP A 170 35.56 -10.16 4.03
CA ASP A 170 34.15 -9.72 4.05
C ASP A 170 33.86 -8.57 3.09
N ILE A 171 34.76 -7.59 3.01
CA ILE A 171 34.62 -6.44 2.13
C ILE A 171 34.68 -6.82 0.64
N ILE A 172 35.51 -7.80 0.27
CA ILE A 172 35.57 -8.30 -1.11
C ILE A 172 34.27 -9.01 -1.46
N VAL A 173 33.74 -9.83 -0.55
CA VAL A 173 32.44 -10.50 -0.73
C VAL A 173 31.30 -9.49 -0.81
N SER A 174 31.36 -8.40 -0.03
CA SER A 174 30.32 -7.35 -0.08
C SER A 174 30.35 -6.58 -1.39
N ARG A 175 31.54 -6.28 -1.93
CA ARG A 175 31.71 -5.51 -3.17
C ARG A 175 31.46 -6.33 -4.43
N SER A 176 31.68 -7.65 -4.38
CA SER A 176 31.40 -8.53 -5.52
C SER A 176 29.90 -8.69 -5.79
N GLN A 177 29.07 -8.50 -4.76
CA GLN A 177 27.63 -8.63 -4.89
C GLN A 177 26.96 -7.30 -5.27
N LYS A 178 26.19 -7.30 -6.37
CA LYS A 178 25.37 -6.14 -6.74
C LYS A 178 24.07 -6.13 -5.90
N PRO A 179 23.84 -5.10 -5.06
CA PRO A 179 22.63 -5.04 -4.26
C PRO A 179 21.38 -4.89 -5.14
N LYS A 180 20.28 -5.48 -4.70
CA LYS A 180 18.96 -5.28 -5.31
C LYS A 180 18.49 -3.84 -5.04
N PRO A 181 17.86 -3.15 -6.02
CA PRO A 181 17.18 -1.90 -5.74
C PRO A 181 16.19 -2.05 -4.59
N ILE A 182 16.25 -1.16 -3.61
CA ILE A 182 15.44 -1.25 -2.39
C ILE A 182 13.94 -1.10 -2.69
N THR A 183 13.59 -0.31 -3.71
CA THR A 183 12.21 -0.16 -4.21
C THR A 183 11.65 -1.48 -4.70
N LEU A 184 12.50 -2.31 -5.33
CA LEU A 184 12.08 -3.61 -5.78
C LEU A 184 11.88 -4.57 -4.60
N LEU A 185 12.81 -4.61 -3.65
CA LEU A 185 12.64 -5.41 -2.43
C LEU A 185 11.36 -5.02 -1.70
N ALA A 186 11.13 -3.73 -1.51
CA ALA A 186 9.93 -3.18 -0.87
C ALA A 186 8.64 -3.65 -1.57
N HIS A 187 8.60 -3.61 -2.90
CA HIS A 187 7.47 -4.12 -3.67
C HIS A 187 7.27 -5.64 -3.49
N GLU A 188 8.35 -6.44 -3.52
CA GLU A 188 8.29 -7.90 -3.36
C GLU A 188 7.75 -8.32 -1.97
N ILE A 189 8.01 -7.51 -0.94
CA ILE A 189 7.52 -7.76 0.44
C ILE A 189 6.21 -7.01 0.80
N GLY A 190 5.62 -6.27 -0.15
CA GLY A 190 4.32 -5.61 0.04
C GLY A 190 4.34 -4.25 0.76
N ILE A 191 5.48 -3.56 0.79
CA ILE A 191 5.58 -2.16 1.20
C ILE A 191 5.16 -1.27 0.03
N LEU A 192 4.29 -0.29 0.27
CA LEU A 192 3.78 0.60 -0.77
C LEU A 192 4.79 1.72 -1.10
N PRO A 193 4.80 2.24 -2.34
CA PRO A 193 5.74 3.30 -2.74
C PRO A 193 5.64 4.59 -1.89
N ASN A 194 4.44 4.92 -1.39
CA ASN A 194 4.21 6.08 -0.53
C ASN A 194 4.57 5.85 0.95
N GLU A 195 5.03 4.64 1.29
CA GLU A 195 5.50 4.27 2.63
C GLU A 195 7.03 4.19 2.68
N LEU A 196 7.72 4.60 1.62
CA LEU A 196 9.15 4.39 1.43
C LEU A 196 9.86 5.70 1.10
N ASP A 197 10.76 6.14 1.98
CA ASP A 197 11.62 7.30 1.76
C ASP A 197 13.01 6.83 1.34
N LEU A 198 13.42 7.11 0.11
CA LEU A 198 14.63 6.55 -0.49
C LEU A 198 15.91 7.27 -0.07
N TYR A 199 16.95 6.49 0.21
CA TYR A 199 18.32 6.94 0.49
C TYR A 199 19.28 6.29 -0.52
N GLY A 200 19.30 6.86 -1.72
CA GLY A 200 19.93 6.24 -2.88
C GLY A 200 19.12 5.04 -3.38
N ILE A 201 19.79 4.10 -4.04
CA ILE A 201 19.12 2.96 -4.69
C ILE A 201 19.00 1.72 -3.80
N THR A 202 19.80 1.63 -2.74
CA THR A 202 19.98 0.41 -1.92
C THR A 202 19.37 0.50 -0.53
N LYS A 203 18.94 1.69 -0.08
CA LYS A 203 18.47 1.95 1.29
C LYS A 203 17.24 2.84 1.27
N ALA A 204 16.39 2.67 2.28
CA ALA A 204 15.21 3.48 2.47
C ALA A 204 14.78 3.47 3.93
N LYS A 205 14.02 4.49 4.34
CA LYS A 205 13.22 4.47 5.56
C LYS A 205 11.81 4.00 5.24
N VAL A 206 11.20 3.27 6.16
CA VAL A 206 9.82 2.81 6.05
C VAL A 206 8.95 3.65 6.96
N SER A 207 7.89 4.22 6.42
CA SER A 207 6.91 5.02 7.17
C SER A 207 6.17 4.16 8.19
N LEU A 208 5.96 4.69 9.40
CA LEU A 208 5.17 4.03 10.44
C LEU A 208 3.68 3.86 10.06
N ASN A 209 3.20 4.56 9.03
CA ASN A 209 1.86 4.38 8.48
C ASN A 209 1.59 2.94 8.02
N VAL A 210 2.64 2.18 7.71
CA VAL A 210 2.53 0.75 7.38
C VAL A 210 1.89 -0.06 8.51
N LEU A 211 2.12 0.31 9.77
CA LEU A 211 1.55 -0.37 10.95
C LEU A 211 0.04 -0.16 11.02
N HIS A 212 -0.44 1.04 10.72
CA HIS A 212 -1.88 1.32 10.67
C HIS A 212 -2.56 0.55 9.54
N ARG A 213 -1.93 0.49 8.36
CA ARG A 213 -2.47 -0.27 7.22
C ARG A 213 -2.52 -1.78 7.49
N LEU A 214 -1.54 -2.31 8.20
CA LEU A 214 -1.40 -3.74 8.48
C LEU A 214 -1.96 -4.15 9.85
N GLN A 215 -2.66 -3.27 10.57
CA GLN A 215 -3.22 -3.53 11.90
C GLN A 215 -4.08 -4.81 11.97
N SER A 216 -4.79 -5.16 10.89
CA SER A 216 -5.66 -6.33 10.84
C SER A 216 -4.91 -7.64 10.55
N GLN A 217 -3.61 -7.59 10.25
CA GLN A 217 -2.81 -8.77 9.94
C GLN A 217 -2.30 -9.43 11.23
N PRO A 218 -2.23 -10.76 11.29
CA PRO A 218 -1.63 -11.45 12.43
C PRO A 218 -0.13 -11.17 12.49
N ASN A 219 0.41 -11.10 13.72
CA ASN A 219 1.85 -11.01 13.92
C ASN A 219 2.55 -12.27 13.40
N GLY A 220 3.75 -12.08 12.84
CA GLY A 220 4.64 -13.19 12.50
C GLY A 220 5.30 -13.80 13.74
N ASN A 221 6.01 -14.91 13.54
CA ASN A 221 6.81 -15.52 14.61
C ASN A 221 8.02 -14.65 14.94
N TYR A 222 8.27 -14.43 16.23
CA TYR A 222 9.43 -13.69 16.71
C TYR A 222 10.53 -14.66 17.15
N VAL A 223 11.65 -14.66 16.44
CA VAL A 223 12.80 -15.54 16.70
C VAL A 223 13.99 -14.70 17.16
N VAL A 224 14.50 -14.98 18.35
CA VAL A 224 15.67 -14.31 18.92
C VAL A 224 16.91 -15.19 18.73
N VAL A 225 17.93 -14.62 18.09
CA VAL A 225 19.26 -15.26 18.00
C VAL A 225 20.15 -14.69 19.10
N ALA A 226 20.42 -15.50 20.11
CA ALA A 226 21.33 -15.19 21.21
C ALA A 226 22.67 -15.91 21.05
N GLY A 227 23.66 -15.54 21.84
CA GLY A 227 24.92 -16.29 21.95
C GLY A 227 25.39 -16.38 23.39
N ILE A 228 26.42 -17.20 23.59
CA ILE A 228 27.06 -17.39 24.89
C ILE A 228 27.87 -16.15 25.31
N THR A 229 28.45 -16.21 26.51
CA THR A 229 29.40 -15.20 26.99
C THR A 229 30.51 -14.96 25.95
N PRO A 230 30.77 -13.70 25.57
CA PRO A 230 31.79 -13.34 24.59
C PRO A 230 33.16 -14.00 24.84
N THR A 231 33.72 -14.65 23.83
CA THR A 231 35.10 -15.17 23.85
C THR A 231 35.97 -14.50 22.79
N PRO A 232 37.31 -14.45 22.95
CA PRO A 232 38.21 -13.85 21.96
C PRO A 232 38.13 -14.49 20.56
N LEU A 233 37.63 -15.72 20.45
CA LEU A 233 37.47 -16.43 19.18
C LEU A 233 36.26 -15.94 18.38
N GLY A 234 35.32 -15.24 19.02
CA GLY A 234 34.09 -14.72 18.42
C GLY A 234 33.05 -15.82 18.12
N GLU A 235 31.77 -15.56 18.41
CA GLU A 235 30.72 -16.57 18.21
C GLU A 235 29.96 -16.45 16.88
N GLY A 236 30.16 -15.37 16.11
CA GLY A 236 29.47 -15.20 14.82
C GLY A 236 27.96 -14.97 14.92
N LYS A 237 27.44 -14.44 16.03
CA LYS A 237 25.99 -14.23 16.26
C LYS A 237 25.25 -13.57 15.09
N SER A 238 25.77 -12.44 14.59
CA SER A 238 25.16 -11.72 13.46
C SER A 238 25.22 -12.52 12.16
N THR A 239 26.31 -13.27 11.95
CA THR A 239 26.48 -14.16 10.79
C THR A 239 25.44 -15.28 10.82
N THR A 240 25.20 -15.87 12.00
CA THR A 240 24.15 -16.88 12.21
C THR A 240 22.75 -16.30 11.96
N LEU A 241 22.47 -15.08 12.42
CA LEU A 241 21.17 -14.41 12.18
C LEU A 241 20.91 -14.20 10.68
N VAL A 242 21.88 -13.64 9.96
CA VAL A 242 21.74 -13.39 8.52
C VAL A 242 21.64 -14.72 7.76
N GLY A 243 22.47 -15.70 8.09
CA GLY A 243 22.44 -17.04 7.49
C GLY A 243 21.12 -17.78 7.74
N LEU A 244 20.54 -17.66 8.94
CA LEU A 244 19.23 -18.23 9.25
C LEU A 244 18.12 -17.62 8.38
N VAL A 245 18.12 -16.30 8.22
CA VAL A 245 17.14 -15.63 7.35
C VAL A 245 17.35 -16.00 5.88
N GLN A 246 18.60 -16.11 5.42
CA GLN A 246 18.90 -16.63 4.08
C GLN A 246 18.36 -18.06 3.88
N ALA A 247 18.54 -18.95 4.86
CA ALA A 247 17.99 -20.31 4.83
C ALA A 247 16.46 -20.32 4.76
N LEU A 248 15.79 -19.58 5.64
CA LEU A 248 14.34 -19.49 5.67
C LEU A 248 13.76 -18.90 4.38
N CYS A 249 14.36 -17.82 3.88
CA CYS A 249 13.87 -17.11 2.70
C CYS A 249 14.28 -17.79 1.40
N ALA A 250 15.58 -17.87 1.12
CA ALA A 250 16.08 -18.27 -0.19
C ALA A 250 15.98 -19.77 -0.45
N HIS A 251 16.00 -20.61 0.59
CA HIS A 251 15.97 -22.08 0.45
C HIS A 251 14.63 -22.70 0.84
N LEU A 252 13.93 -22.16 1.84
CA LEU A 252 12.65 -22.70 2.32
C LEU A 252 11.43 -21.88 1.90
N HIS A 253 11.64 -20.75 1.21
CA HIS A 253 10.59 -19.87 0.70
C HIS A 253 9.58 -19.44 1.78
N LYS A 254 10.09 -19.17 2.99
CA LYS A 254 9.34 -18.59 4.11
C LYS A 254 9.56 -17.08 4.17
N ASN A 255 8.52 -16.33 4.51
CA ASN A 255 8.64 -14.90 4.74
C ASN A 255 9.41 -14.65 6.03
N ALA A 256 10.61 -14.10 5.91
CA ALA A 256 11.44 -13.71 7.05
C ALA A 256 12.31 -12.50 6.68
N PHE A 257 12.66 -11.72 7.70
CA PHE A 257 13.62 -10.64 7.58
C PHE A 257 14.43 -10.57 8.87
N ALA A 258 15.68 -10.10 8.76
CA ALA A 258 16.53 -9.89 9.92
C ALA A 258 16.35 -8.47 10.44
N CYS A 259 16.22 -8.31 11.75
CA CYS A 259 16.34 -7.02 12.41
C CYS A 259 17.71 -6.96 13.10
N VAL A 260 18.54 -6.01 12.70
CA VAL A 260 19.89 -5.80 13.24
C VAL A 260 20.04 -4.38 13.78
N ARG A 261 20.98 -4.18 14.70
CA ARG A 261 21.33 -2.86 15.22
C ARG A 261 22.28 -2.15 14.27
N GLN A 262 22.10 -0.84 14.12
CA GLN A 262 23.09 -0.01 13.43
C GLN A 262 24.36 0.08 14.29
N PRO A 263 25.56 -0.16 13.72
CA PRO A 263 26.82 0.01 14.42
C PRO A 263 27.19 1.50 14.52
N SER A 264 27.89 1.85 15.59
CA SER A 264 28.58 3.15 15.72
C SER A 264 29.67 3.29 14.65
N GLN A 265 29.86 4.49 14.11
CA GLN A 265 30.93 4.74 13.13
C GLN A 265 32.32 4.84 13.79
N GLY A 266 32.38 5.15 15.10
CA GLY A 266 33.64 5.38 15.83
C GLY A 266 34.62 4.20 15.74
N PRO A 267 34.20 2.96 16.06
CA PRO A 267 35.03 1.75 15.93
C PRO A 267 35.61 1.53 14.53
N THR A 268 34.91 1.95 13.47
CA THR A 268 35.35 1.81 12.08
C THR A 268 36.67 2.51 11.80
N PHE A 269 36.96 3.63 12.49
CA PHE A 269 38.21 4.39 12.36
C PHE A 269 39.30 3.95 13.36
N GLY A 270 39.02 2.94 14.18
CA GLY A 270 39.95 2.38 15.17
C GLY A 270 40.38 0.96 14.81
N ILE A 271 39.93 -0.01 15.61
CA ILE A 271 40.45 -1.38 15.60
C ILE A 271 39.69 -2.29 14.61
N LYS A 272 38.41 -2.04 14.32
CA LYS A 272 37.63 -2.92 13.42
C LYS A 272 36.39 -2.23 12.84
N GLY A 273 36.22 -2.31 11.52
CA GLY A 273 34.93 -2.02 10.87
C GLY A 273 33.88 -3.07 11.25
N GLY A 274 32.68 -2.63 11.60
CA GLY A 274 31.59 -3.53 12.01
C GLY A 274 31.11 -4.40 10.85
N ALA A 275 31.24 -5.72 10.93
CA ALA A 275 30.54 -6.56 9.97
C ALA A 275 29.13 -6.87 10.51
N ALA A 276 28.11 -6.54 9.73
CA ALA A 276 26.74 -7.00 9.95
C ALA A 276 26.59 -8.43 9.44
N GLY A 277 27.29 -9.36 10.10
CA GLY A 277 27.49 -10.73 9.62
C GLY A 277 28.95 -11.02 9.27
N GLY A 278 29.18 -11.94 8.33
CA GLY A 278 30.52 -12.30 7.85
C GLY A 278 30.48 -13.32 6.72
N GLY A 279 31.51 -13.34 5.89
CA GLY A 279 31.57 -14.14 4.67
C GLY A 279 30.37 -13.87 3.75
N TYR A 280 29.67 -14.93 3.33
CA TYR A 280 28.50 -14.84 2.44
C TYR A 280 27.17 -14.54 3.17
N ALA A 281 27.19 -14.48 4.51
CA ALA A 281 26.04 -14.16 5.34
C ALA A 281 26.24 -12.78 5.98
N GLN A 282 26.04 -11.72 5.19
CA GLN A 282 26.23 -10.33 5.62
C GLN A 282 25.19 -9.37 5.01
N VAL A 283 25.02 -8.21 5.65
CA VAL A 283 24.24 -7.08 5.10
C VAL A 283 25.12 -6.26 4.15
N ILE A 284 24.59 -5.91 2.98
CA ILE A 284 25.28 -5.13 1.96
C ILE A 284 24.44 -3.89 1.57
N PRO A 285 25.06 -2.76 1.18
CA PRO A 285 26.50 -2.51 1.12
C PRO A 285 27.13 -2.28 2.51
N MET A 286 28.23 -2.99 2.81
CA MET A 286 28.86 -2.98 4.13
C MET A 286 29.45 -1.61 4.53
N GLU A 287 30.01 -0.87 3.57
CA GLU A 287 30.62 0.44 3.82
C GLU A 287 29.59 1.48 4.27
N GLU A 288 28.44 1.53 3.58
CA GLU A 288 27.34 2.43 3.93
C GLU A 288 26.75 2.08 5.30
N PHE A 289 26.70 0.79 5.64
CA PHE A 289 26.19 0.30 6.91
C PHE A 289 27.05 0.71 8.11
N ASN A 290 28.36 0.86 7.92
CA ASN A 290 29.34 1.18 8.97
C ASN A 290 29.65 2.65 9.18
N LEU A 291 29.10 3.50 8.32
CA LEU A 291 29.31 4.94 8.36
C LEU A 291 27.98 5.61 8.70
N HIS A 292 27.53 6.55 7.88
CA HIS A 292 26.39 7.40 8.20
C HIS A 292 25.03 6.71 8.02
N LEU A 293 24.97 5.60 7.26
CA LEU A 293 23.75 4.88 6.89
C LEU A 293 22.65 5.83 6.37
N THR A 294 21.66 6.16 7.20
CA THR A 294 20.57 7.11 6.88
C THR A 294 20.53 8.33 7.82
N GLY A 295 21.56 8.50 8.66
CA GLY A 295 21.72 9.64 9.57
C GLY A 295 21.09 9.50 10.95
N ASP A 296 20.68 8.29 11.36
CA ASP A 296 19.97 8.08 12.62
C ASP A 296 20.80 8.46 13.86
N ILE A 297 22.06 8.02 13.91
CA ILE A 297 22.97 8.38 15.00
C ILE A 297 23.27 9.89 15.01
N HIS A 298 23.30 10.55 13.84
CA HIS A 298 23.46 12.01 13.76
C HIS A 298 22.26 12.72 14.37
N ALA A 299 21.04 12.25 14.09
CA ALA A 299 19.81 12.79 14.68
C ALA A 299 19.79 12.60 16.21
N ILE A 300 20.20 11.43 16.71
CA ILE A 300 20.33 11.16 18.15
C ILE A 300 21.36 12.10 18.78
N THR A 301 22.53 12.26 18.15
CA THR A 301 23.60 13.14 18.61
C THR A 301 23.14 14.60 18.68
N ALA A 302 22.48 15.09 17.63
CA ALA A 302 21.93 16.44 17.58
C ALA A 302 20.88 16.68 18.67
N ALA A 303 19.95 15.74 18.87
CA ALA A 303 18.92 15.84 19.91
C ALA A 303 19.54 15.83 21.32
N ASN A 304 20.48 14.92 21.59
CA ASN A 304 21.16 14.83 22.87
C ASN A 304 21.92 16.11 23.21
N ASN A 305 22.68 16.63 22.23
CA ASN A 305 23.51 17.81 22.42
C ASN A 305 22.70 19.11 22.44
N LEU A 306 21.54 19.15 21.76
CA LEU A 306 20.59 20.25 21.89
C LEU A 306 20.05 20.34 23.32
N LEU A 307 19.73 19.21 23.97
CA LEU A 307 19.31 19.21 25.36
C LEU A 307 20.44 19.68 26.29
N ALA A 308 21.67 19.20 26.08
CA ALA A 308 22.83 19.67 26.85
C ALA A 308 23.04 21.19 26.70
N ALA A 309 22.97 21.71 25.47
CA ALA A 309 23.07 23.14 25.20
C ALA A 309 21.92 23.94 25.82
N ALA A 310 20.70 23.40 25.82
CA ALA A 310 19.54 24.04 26.47
C ALA A 310 19.71 24.12 27.99
N ILE A 311 20.29 23.11 28.63
CA ILE A 311 20.62 23.13 30.07
C ILE A 311 21.65 24.22 30.37
N ASP A 312 22.75 24.29 29.60
CA ASP A 312 23.79 25.30 29.78
C ASP A 312 23.24 26.72 29.55
N ALA A 313 22.50 26.93 28.47
CA ALA A 313 21.87 28.21 28.16
C ALA A 313 20.90 28.63 29.26
N ARG A 314 20.17 27.67 29.84
CA ARG A 314 19.25 27.93 30.94
C ARG A 314 19.99 28.38 32.20
N ILE A 315 21.07 27.72 32.58
CA ILE A 315 21.91 28.09 33.73
C ILE A 315 22.52 29.48 33.51
N PHE A 316 23.06 29.74 32.32
CA PHE A 316 23.64 31.03 31.95
C PHE A 316 22.63 32.18 32.01
N HIS A 317 21.41 31.99 31.48
CA HIS A 317 20.39 33.02 31.53
C HIS A 317 19.86 33.26 32.95
N GLU A 318 19.76 32.23 33.79
CA GLU A 318 19.41 32.41 35.19
C GLU A 318 20.48 33.16 35.98
N SER A 319 21.77 32.92 35.72
CA SER A 319 22.85 33.61 36.44
C SER A 319 23.05 35.07 36.01
N THR A 320 22.63 35.44 34.80
CA THR A 320 22.92 36.76 34.22
C THR A 320 21.73 37.72 34.17
N GLN A 321 20.50 37.25 34.39
CA GLN A 321 19.28 38.07 34.22
C GLN A 321 18.47 38.20 35.51
N SER A 322 17.72 39.31 35.58
CA SER A 322 16.75 39.54 36.65
C SER A 322 15.51 38.66 36.50
N ASP A 323 14.83 38.45 37.62
CA ASP A 323 13.61 37.62 37.68
C ASP A 323 12.51 38.16 36.78
N ASP A 324 12.35 39.49 36.74
CA ASP A 324 11.37 40.16 35.88
C ASP A 324 11.70 39.94 34.40
N ALA A 325 12.97 40.00 34.00
CA ALA A 325 13.38 39.77 32.62
C ALA A 325 13.09 38.32 32.18
N LEU A 326 13.36 37.35 33.05
CA LEU A 326 13.06 35.93 32.81
C LEU A 326 11.55 35.68 32.73
N PHE A 327 10.80 36.23 33.68
CA PHE A 327 9.34 36.13 33.71
C PHE A 327 8.70 36.74 32.46
N ASN A 328 9.14 37.92 32.06
CA ASN A 328 8.62 38.64 30.89
C ASN A 328 8.82 37.86 29.59
N ARG A 329 9.89 37.08 29.45
CA ARG A 329 10.13 36.24 28.28
C ARG A 329 9.32 34.94 28.31
N LEU A 330 9.09 34.36 29.49
CA LEU A 330 8.31 33.14 29.63
C LEU A 330 6.83 33.39 29.39
N VAL A 331 6.29 34.51 29.88
CA VAL A 331 4.87 34.84 29.76
C VAL A 331 4.73 36.27 29.23
N PRO A 332 4.98 36.52 27.93
CA PRO A 332 4.87 37.86 27.38
C PRO A 332 3.45 38.41 27.51
N ALA A 333 3.33 39.72 27.69
CA ALA A 333 2.04 40.39 27.70
C ALA A 333 1.46 40.46 26.27
N ASP A 334 0.15 40.27 26.15
CA ASP A 334 -0.57 40.49 24.90
C ASP A 334 -0.75 41.99 24.61
N LYS A 335 -1.47 42.31 23.53
CA LYS A 335 -1.75 43.71 23.13
C LYS A 335 -2.57 44.49 24.18
N ASN A 336 -3.27 43.78 25.07
CA ASN A 336 -4.11 44.34 26.13
C ASN A 336 -3.39 44.35 27.49
N GLY A 337 -2.13 43.90 27.57
CA GLY A 337 -1.35 43.82 28.80
C GLY A 337 -1.58 42.55 29.64
N VAL A 338 -2.43 41.63 29.17
CA VAL A 338 -2.78 40.37 29.87
C VAL A 338 -1.72 39.31 29.58
N ARG A 339 -1.34 38.54 30.60
CA ARG A 339 -0.33 37.48 30.48
C ARG A 339 -0.97 36.10 30.58
N HIS A 340 -1.24 35.51 29.43
CA HIS A 340 -1.86 34.18 29.35
C HIS A 340 -0.86 33.05 29.60
N LEU A 341 -1.26 32.09 30.42
CA LEU A 341 -0.48 30.88 30.72
C LEU A 341 -0.86 29.74 29.78
N SER A 342 0.16 29.09 29.20
CA SER A 342 -0.01 27.82 28.47
C SER A 342 -0.29 26.65 29.43
N ALA A 343 -0.84 25.54 28.91
CA ALA A 343 -1.10 24.33 29.70
C ALA A 343 0.15 23.75 30.39
N ILE A 344 1.35 23.93 29.80
CA ILE A 344 2.61 23.50 30.43
C ILE A 344 2.97 24.40 31.62
N GLN A 345 2.76 25.70 31.49
CA GLN A 345 3.03 26.69 32.53
C GLN A 345 2.06 26.55 33.71
N ALA A 346 0.77 26.32 33.44
CA ALA A 346 -0.21 26.02 34.49
C ALA A 346 0.18 24.76 35.29
N ARG A 347 0.62 23.68 34.61
CA ARG A 347 1.13 22.47 35.28
C ARG A 347 2.36 22.75 36.14
N ARG A 348 3.21 23.70 35.73
CA ARG A 348 4.37 24.12 36.53
C ARG A 348 3.94 24.86 37.80
N LEU A 349 3.00 25.79 37.72
CA LEU A 349 2.45 26.47 38.91
C LEU A 349 1.88 25.47 39.92
N ALA A 350 1.10 24.49 39.42
CA ALA A 350 0.56 23.42 40.26
C ALA A 350 1.67 22.61 40.96
N ARG A 351 2.75 22.25 40.25
CA ARG A 351 3.91 21.56 40.86
C ARG A 351 4.63 22.40 41.91
N LEU A 352 4.58 23.72 41.80
CA LEU A 352 5.17 24.66 42.76
C LEU A 352 4.25 24.95 43.95
N GLY A 353 3.01 24.42 43.95
CA GLY A 353 2.00 24.68 44.96
C GLY A 353 1.38 26.08 44.88
N ILE A 354 1.45 26.73 43.72
CA ILE A 354 0.90 28.07 43.47
C ILE A 354 -0.53 27.91 42.94
N ALA A 355 -1.47 28.69 43.47
CA ALA A 355 -2.87 28.66 43.03
C ALA A 355 -2.99 28.99 41.54
N PRO A 356 -3.93 28.36 40.81
CA PRO A 356 -4.15 28.68 39.40
C PRO A 356 -4.62 30.12 39.25
N VAL A 357 -4.02 30.84 38.31
CA VAL A 357 -4.39 32.22 37.94
C VAL A 357 -4.72 32.27 36.46
N GLU A 358 -5.69 33.11 36.08
CA GLU A 358 -6.06 33.32 34.68
C GLU A 358 -5.13 34.34 33.98
N ASP A 359 -4.63 35.32 34.75
CA ASP A 359 -3.62 36.29 34.32
C ASP A 359 -2.37 36.18 35.20
N ALA A 360 -1.22 35.92 34.60
CA ALA A 360 0.04 35.80 35.31
C ALA A 360 0.50 37.11 35.98
N ASN A 361 -0.11 38.26 35.66
CA ASN A 361 0.12 39.50 36.41
C ASN A 361 -0.31 39.40 37.88
N GLN A 362 -1.22 38.49 38.22
CA GLN A 362 -1.69 38.25 39.59
C GLN A 362 -0.66 37.58 40.50
N LEU A 363 0.40 37.00 39.92
CA LEU A 363 1.48 36.36 40.68
C LEU A 363 2.29 37.42 41.44
N SER A 364 2.56 37.16 42.72
CA SER A 364 3.49 37.95 43.53
C SER A 364 4.94 37.84 43.02
N SER A 365 5.82 38.77 43.42
CA SER A 365 7.22 38.77 42.98
C SER A 365 7.96 37.46 43.32
N GLU A 366 7.68 36.87 44.48
CA GLU A 366 8.28 35.58 44.88
C GLU A 366 7.71 34.40 44.09
N GLU A 367 6.42 34.40 43.80
CA GLU A 367 5.81 33.39 42.93
C GLU A 367 6.33 33.49 41.50
N ARG A 368 6.50 34.71 40.98
CA ARG A 368 7.13 34.97 39.67
C ARG A 368 8.55 34.45 39.63
N ARG A 369 9.34 34.67 40.68
CA ARG A 369 10.71 34.15 40.80
C ARG A 369 10.75 32.63 40.80
N ARG A 370 9.98 31.98 41.67
CA ARG A 370 9.90 30.50 41.77
C ARG A 370 9.38 29.87 40.49
N PHE A 371 8.44 30.53 39.82
CA PHE A 371 7.94 30.11 38.53
C PHE A 371 9.00 30.29 37.43
N ALA A 372 9.67 31.44 37.37
CA ALA A 372 10.60 31.77 36.30
C ALA A 372 11.93 31.02 36.42
N ARG A 373 12.41 30.70 37.62
CA ARG A 373 13.70 30.01 37.85
C ARG A 373 13.56 28.50 38.07
N LEU A 374 14.49 27.73 37.51
CA LEU A 374 14.66 26.30 37.76
C LEU A 374 15.69 26.05 38.86
N ASN A 375 16.66 26.96 39.07
CA ASN A 375 17.73 26.83 40.06
C ASN A 375 18.46 25.49 39.95
N ILE A 376 18.86 25.12 38.73
CA ILE A 376 19.61 23.90 38.46
C ILE A 376 20.97 23.97 39.18
N ASP A 377 21.30 23.00 40.02
CA ASP A 377 22.64 22.84 40.58
C ASP A 377 23.56 22.18 39.54
N PRO A 378 24.58 22.89 39.00
CA PRO A 378 25.47 22.35 37.98
C PRO A 378 26.21 21.08 38.41
N LYS A 379 26.44 20.88 39.71
CA LYS A 379 27.16 19.69 40.23
C LYS A 379 26.33 18.41 40.17
N THR A 380 25.01 18.53 40.05
CA THR A 380 24.08 17.40 40.04
C THR A 380 23.70 16.95 38.64
N ILE A 381 24.20 17.63 37.60
CA ILE A 381 23.88 17.33 36.22
C ILE A 381 24.52 15.99 35.83
N THR A 382 23.69 15.04 35.43
CA THR A 382 24.13 13.73 34.92
C THR A 382 24.11 13.65 33.39
N TRP A 383 23.56 14.66 32.72
CA TRP A 383 23.42 14.68 31.27
C TRP A 383 24.69 15.13 30.57
N ASN A 384 25.28 14.27 29.75
CA ASN A 384 26.52 14.54 29.03
C ASN A 384 26.28 14.79 27.54
N ARG A 385 27.19 15.55 26.92
CA ARG A 385 27.28 15.62 25.46
C ARG A 385 27.81 14.30 24.89
N VAL A 386 27.47 14.02 23.64
CA VAL A 386 27.89 12.80 22.94
C VAL A 386 28.45 13.15 21.57
N VAL A 387 29.33 12.28 21.08
CA VAL A 387 29.85 12.28 19.70
C VAL A 387 30.07 10.84 19.27
N ASP A 388 29.71 10.51 18.04
CA ASP A 388 29.93 9.16 17.50
C ASP A 388 31.35 9.02 16.92
N THR A 389 32.35 9.08 17.81
CA THR A 389 33.77 8.94 17.49
C THR A 389 34.52 8.44 18.73
N ASN A 390 35.56 7.64 18.52
CA ASN A 390 36.43 7.18 19.60
C ASN A 390 37.40 8.30 20.02
N ASP A 391 36.94 9.23 20.86
CA ASP A 391 37.75 10.33 21.39
C ASP A 391 37.88 10.26 22.91
N ARG A 392 39.07 9.86 23.38
CA ARG A 392 39.39 9.83 24.82
C ARG A 392 39.58 11.20 25.44
N TYR A 393 39.86 12.24 24.65
CA TYR A 393 40.11 13.60 25.16
C TYR A 393 38.81 14.34 25.48
N ALA A 394 37.69 13.93 24.87
CA ALA A 394 36.37 14.47 25.15
C ALA A 394 35.80 14.06 26.53
N VAL A 395 36.55 13.28 27.32
CA VAL A 395 36.07 12.61 28.53
C VAL A 395 37.01 12.88 29.71
N PRO A 396 36.54 13.47 30.83
CA PRO A 396 37.32 13.48 32.08
C PRO A 396 37.31 12.13 32.84
N THR A 397 36.43 11.15 32.51
CA THR A 397 36.33 9.78 33.13
C THR A 397 35.33 8.85 32.38
N PRO A 398 35.49 7.50 32.41
CA PRO A 398 35.44 6.58 31.27
C PRO A 398 34.09 6.38 30.57
N ILE A 399 34.19 5.98 29.29
CA ILE A 399 33.14 5.91 28.25
C ILE A 399 32.04 4.87 28.56
N ILE A 400 30.77 5.26 28.40
CA ILE A 400 29.65 4.34 28.14
C ILE A 400 29.57 4.13 26.63
N ILE A 401 30.01 2.97 26.16
CA ILE A 401 29.83 2.53 24.78
C ILE A 401 28.41 1.98 24.69
N PHE A 402 27.56 2.57 23.85
CA PHE A 402 26.29 1.93 23.48
C PHE A 402 26.63 0.73 22.58
N SER A 403 26.72 -0.45 23.18
CA SER A 403 26.98 -1.73 22.51
C SER A 403 25.72 -2.31 21.91
#